data_AF-A0A9D2BGT1-F1
#
_entry.id   AF-A0A9D2BGT1-F1
#
_cell.length_a   1.000
_cell.length_b   1.000
_cell.length_c   1.000
_cell.angle_alpha   90.00
_cell.angle_beta   90.00
_cell.angle_gamma   90.00
#
_symmetry.space_group_name_H-M   'P 1'
#
loop_
_entity.id
_entity.type
_entity.pdbx_description
1 polymer ?
#
loop_
_entity_poly.entity_id
_entity_poly.type
_entity_poly.pdbx_seq_one_letter_code
_entity_poly.pdbx_strand_id
1 'polypeptide(L)' 'MRHLFDAIPRSSYSKIRDQVIRVFSSERIFYYARKGEYLITPAQQERILAIFAKANLPTPQFDAYETGLCWEP' A
#
# COMPACT_ATOMS: atom_id res chain seq x y z
N MET A 1 2.98 5.60 -2.05
CA MET A 1 2.13 4.74 -2.93
C MET A 1 2.35 4.89 -4.43
N ARG A 2 2.73 6.07 -4.97
CA ARG A 2 2.83 6.26 -6.43
C ARG A 2 3.78 5.30 -7.14
N HIS A 3 4.89 4.95 -6.49
CA HIS A 3 5.93 4.05 -7.03
C HIS A 3 5.82 2.60 -6.55
N LEU A 4 4.69 2.23 -5.91
CA LEU A 4 4.52 0.90 -5.29
C LEU A 4 4.65 -0.25 -6.31
N PHE A 5 4.25 -0.02 -7.56
CA PHE A 5 4.20 -1.04 -8.59
C PHE A 5 5.31 -0.93 -9.64
N ASP A 6 6.23 0.04 -9.51
CA ASP A 6 7.24 0.35 -10.55
C ASP A 6 8.24 -0.79 -10.74
N ALA A 7 8.57 -1.51 -9.66
CA ALA A 7 9.50 -2.63 -9.68
C ALA A 7 8.83 -4.00 -9.96
N ILE A 8 7.53 -4.02 -10.29
CA ILE A 8 6.79 -5.28 -10.47
C ILE A 8 6.80 -5.72 -11.94
N PRO A 9 7.19 -6.97 -12.24
CA PRO A 9 7.08 -7.53 -13.58
C PRO A 9 5.65 -7.47 -14.12
N ARG A 10 5.49 -7.11 -15.38
CA ARG A 10 4.17 -6.95 -16.04
C ARG A 10 3.30 -8.21 -15.99
N SER A 11 3.93 -9.39 -15.97
CA SER A 11 3.26 -10.70 -15.84
C SER A 11 2.56 -10.89 -14.49
N SER A 12 3.12 -10.33 -13.41
CA SER A 12 2.57 -10.45 -12.05
C SER A 12 1.76 -9.22 -11.63
N TYR A 13 1.85 -8.12 -12.37
CA TYR A 13 1.21 -6.84 -12.05
C TYR A 13 -0.27 -6.96 -11.70
N SER A 14 -1.08 -7.61 -12.54
CA SER A 14 -2.53 -7.71 -12.30
C SER A 14 -2.84 -8.45 -10.99
N LYS A 15 -2.16 -9.59 -10.76
CA LYS A 15 -2.37 -10.42 -9.58
C LYS A 15 -1.97 -9.68 -8.29
N ILE A 16 -0.83 -9.00 -8.30
CA ILE A 16 -0.36 -8.25 -7.14
C ILE A 16 -1.25 -7.03 -6.89
N ARG A 17 -1.65 -6.32 -7.95
CA ARG A 17 -2.60 -5.20 -7.85
C ARG A 17 -3.90 -5.65 -7.19
N ASP A 18 -4.49 -6.75 -7.61
CA ASP A 18 -5.74 -7.26 -7.03
C ASP A 18 -5.57 -7.64 -5.56
N GLN A 19 -4.43 -8.24 -5.19
CA GLN A 19 -4.12 -8.56 -3.80
C GLN A 19 -3.94 -7.30 -2.94
N VAL A 20 -3.24 -6.29 -3.45
CA VAL A 20 -3.05 -5.01 -2.77
C VAL A 20 -4.38 -4.29 -2.62
N ILE A 21 -5.23 -4.27 -3.66
CA ILE A 21 -6.58 -3.68 -3.58
C ILE A 21 -7.39 -4.36 -2.47
N ARG A 22 -7.31 -5.68 -2.31
CA ARG A 22 -7.98 -6.42 -1.22
C ARG A 22 -7.46 -6.12 0.19
N VAL A 23 -6.28 -5.51 0.33
CA VAL A 23 -5.82 -4.99 1.63
C VAL A 23 -6.68 -3.80 2.05
N PHE A 24 -7.14 -3.03 1.09
CA PHE A 24 -8.09 -1.95 1.30
C PHE A 24 -9.52 -2.52 1.30
N SER A 25 -10.38 -1.99 2.18
CA SER A 25 -11.79 -2.39 2.22
C SER A 25 -12.58 -2.01 0.96
N SER A 26 -12.01 -1.16 0.10
CA SER A 26 -12.62 -0.72 -1.16
C SER A 26 -11.54 -0.29 -2.17
N GLU A 27 -11.82 -0.55 -3.45
CA GLU A 27 -10.99 -0.05 -4.57
C GLU A 27 -10.90 1.48 -4.56
N ARG A 28 -11.95 2.18 -4.11
CA ARG A 28 -11.96 3.64 -4.00
C ARG A 28 -10.91 4.13 -3.00
N ILE A 29 -10.77 3.46 -1.85
CA ILE A 29 -9.76 3.78 -0.83
C ILE A 29 -8.36 3.55 -1.39
N PHE A 30 -8.15 2.47 -2.16
CA PHE A 30 -6.88 2.25 -2.84
C PHE A 30 -6.49 3.42 -3.75
N TYR A 31 -7.43 3.96 -4.55
CA TYR A 31 -7.13 5.12 -5.40
C TYR A 31 -6.87 6.40 -4.60
N TYR A 32 -7.56 6.62 -3.49
CA TYR A 32 -7.25 7.73 -2.57
C TYR A 32 -5.85 7.61 -1.98
N ALA A 33 -5.48 6.40 -1.52
CA ALA A 33 -4.14 6.12 -1.02
C ALA A 33 -3.08 6.34 -2.10
N ARG A 34 -3.38 5.98 -3.36
CA ARG A 34 -2.49 6.22 -4.51
C ARG A 34 -2.29 7.70 -4.82
N LYS A 35 -3.34 8.52 -4.64
CA LYS A 35 -3.27 9.97 -4.83
C LYS A 35 -2.55 10.69 -3.68
N GLY A 36 -2.49 10.08 -2.50
CA GLY A 36 -2.00 10.69 -1.27
C GLY A 36 -3.10 11.30 -0.41
N GLU A 37 -4.38 11.04 -0.73
CA GLU A 37 -5.55 11.54 -0.01
C GLU A 37 -5.96 10.62 1.14
N TYR A 38 -5.32 9.46 1.28
CA TYR A 38 -5.57 8.50 2.35
C TYR A 38 -4.24 7.97 2.91
N LEU A 39 -4.10 8.06 4.23
CA LEU A 39 -2.95 7.52 4.96
C LEU A 39 -3.15 6.02 5.20
N ILE A 40 -2.12 5.24 4.88
CA ILE A 40 -2.12 3.79 5.06
C ILE A 40 -1.76 3.48 6.50
N THR A 41 -2.53 2.62 7.16
CA THR A 41 -2.25 2.22 8.54
C THR A 41 -1.08 1.23 8.61
N PRO A 42 -0.40 1.09 9.77
CA PRO A 42 0.69 0.11 9.93
C PRO A 42 0.27 -1.31 9.57
N ALA A 43 -0.94 -1.73 9.98
CA ALA A 43 -1.48 -3.05 9.65
C ALA A 43 -1.69 -3.25 8.13
N GLN A 44 -2.07 -2.20 7.40
CA GLN A 44 -2.17 -2.26 5.94
C GLN A 44 -0.77 -2.32 5.30
N GLN A 45 0.20 -1.56 5.80
CA GLN A 45 1.59 -1.62 5.34
C GLN A 45 2.15 -3.04 5.49
N GLU A 46 2.01 -3.67 6.66
CA GLU A 46 2.46 -5.05 6.91
C GLU A 46 1.83 -6.06 5.95
N ARG A 47 0.52 -5.96 5.71
CA ARG A 47 -0.18 -6.85 4.76
C ARG A 47 0.34 -6.67 3.34
N ILE A 48 0.65 -5.44 2.93
CA ILE A 48 1.25 -5.17 1.63
C ILE A 48 2.67 -5.76 1.57
N LEU A 49 3.50 -5.54 2.59
CA LEU A 49 4.84 -6.14 2.67
C LEU A 49 4.78 -7.67 2.56
N ALA A 50 3.83 -8.32 3.25
CA ALA A 50 3.64 -9.77 3.19
C ALA A 50 3.25 -10.28 1.79
N ILE A 51 2.47 -9.51 1.03
CA ILE A 51 2.13 -9.84 -0.37
C ILE A 51 3.38 -9.81 -1.25
N PHE A 52 4.21 -8.77 -1.13
CA PHE A 52 5.44 -8.63 -1.90
C PHE A 52 6.48 -9.70 -1.51
N ALA A 53 6.62 -9.99 -0.22
CA ALA A 53 7.49 -11.07 0.27
C ALA A 53 7.07 -12.44 -0.28
N LYS A 54 5.77 -12.77 -0.27
CA LYS A 54 5.25 -14.02 -0.86
C LYS A 54 5.47 -14.11 -2.37
N ALA A 55 5.53 -12.97 -3.05
CA ALA A 55 5.77 -12.89 -4.47
C ALA A 55 7.27 -12.86 -4.85
N ASN A 56 8.19 -12.92 -3.88
CA ASN A 56 9.63 -12.69 -4.07
C ASN A 56 9.94 -11.37 -4.79
N LEU A 57 9.14 -10.33 -4.51
CA LEU A 57 9.30 -9.00 -5.07
C LEU A 57 10.08 -8.10 -4.10
N PRO A 58 10.79 -7.08 -4.62
CA PRO A 58 11.43 -6.08 -3.77
C PRO A 58 10.40 -5.44 -2.86
N THR A 59 10.72 -5.39 -1.57
CA THR A 59 9.80 -4.88 -0.56
C THR A 59 9.64 -3.38 -0.74
N PRO A 60 8.40 -2.88 -0.85
CA PRO A 60 8.17 -1.46 -1.02
C PRO A 60 8.54 -0.70 0.25
N GLN A 61 9.21 0.43 0.08
CA GLN A 61 9.53 1.34 1.18
C GLN A 61 8.31 2.22 1.47
N PHE A 62 7.89 2.25 2.73
CA PHE A 62 6.85 3.13 3.22
C PHE A 62 7.46 4.18 4.15
N ASP A 63 6.85 5.36 4.18
CA ASP A 63 7.16 6.37 5.19
C ASP A 63 6.72 5.87 6.57
N ALA A 64 7.42 6.32 7.61
CA ALA A 64 7.05 6.03 8.98
C ALA A 64 5.64 6.54 9.29
N TYR A 65 4.85 5.73 9.99
CA TYR A 65 3.54 6.13 10.47
C TYR A 65 3.68 6.75 11.87
N GLU A 66 3.35 8.03 12.00
CA GLU A 66 3.39 8.73 13.29
C GLU A 66 1.97 9.01 13.80
N THR A 67 1.70 8.64 15.05
CA THR A 67 0.47 9.03 15.75
C THR A 67 0.69 10.35 16.48
N GLY A 68 0.22 11.44 15.90
CA GLY A 68 0.15 12.74 16.57
C GLY A 68 -1.15 12.93 17.34
N LEU A 69 -1.10 13.66 18.45
CA LEU A 69 -2.31 14.22 19.05
C LEU A 69 -2.86 15.28 18.08
N CYS A 70 -4.12 15.11 17.66
CA CYS A 70 -4.81 16.11 16.86
C CYS A 70 -5.18 17.29 17.77
N TRP A 71 -4.19 18.15 18.04
CA TRP A 71 -4.43 19.44 18.67
C TRP A 71 -4.99 20.39 17.61
N GLU A 72 -6.24 20.21 17.23
CA GLU A 72 -6.99 21.32 16.63
C GLU A 72 -7.66 22.13 17.76
N PRO A 73 -7.66 23.47 17.66
CA PRO A 73 -8.09 24.41 18.70
C PRO A 73 -9.61 24.45 18.94
#